data_AF-A0A1D2N2W2-F1
#
_entry.id   AF-A0A1D2N2W2-F1
#
_cell.length_a   1.000
_cell.length_b   1.000
_cell.length_c   1.000
_cell.angle_alpha   90.00
_cell.angle_beta   90.00
_cell.angle_gamma   90.00
#
_symmetry.space_group_name_H-M   'P 1'
#
loop_
_entity.id
_entity.type
_entity.pdbx_description
1 polymer ?
#
loop_
_entity_poly.entity_id
_entity_poly.type
_entity_poly.pdbx_seq_one_letter_code
_entity_poly.pdbx_strand_id
1 'polypeptide(L)' 'MASASPLMSVLWLLILIFIGFWVAGVCAGFYIILYCIEACIPDLKSVNDILLKGVQFPYTCAKNMLSGEKVF' A
#
# COMPACT_ATOMS: atom_id res chain seq x y z
N MET A 1 23.92 14.03 -4.48
CA MET A 1 22.92 15.11 -4.61
C MET A 1 22.30 14.97 -5.99
N ALA A 2 21.01 14.64 -6.12
CA ALA A 2 20.32 14.70 -7.40
C ALA A 2 18.89 15.19 -7.13
N SER A 3 18.68 16.45 -7.48
CA SER A 3 17.46 17.26 -7.46
C SER A 3 16.20 16.60 -6.88
N ALA A 4 15.73 17.13 -5.74
CA ALA A 4 14.34 17.00 -5.30
C ALA A 4 13.44 17.71 -6.33
N SER A 5 13.22 17.04 -7.47
CA SER A 5 12.34 17.54 -8.51
C SER A 5 10.91 17.16 -8.10
N PRO A 6 9.94 18.08 -8.07
CA PRO A 6 8.52 17.75 -7.86
C PRO A 6 8.04 16.64 -8.80
N LEU A 7 8.71 16.44 -9.94
CA LEU A 7 8.56 15.30 -10.85
C LEU A 7 8.65 13.91 -10.18
N MET A 8 9.55 13.67 -9.22
CA MET A 8 9.64 12.35 -8.55
C MET A 8 8.51 12.12 -7.54
N SER A 9 8.05 13.20 -6.91
CA SER A 9 6.87 13.18 -6.04
C SER A 9 5.60 12.92 -6.86
N VAL A 10 5.48 13.56 -8.03
CA VAL A 10 4.39 13.32 -8.99
C VAL A 10 4.42 11.89 -9.54
N LEU A 11 5.60 11.30 -9.77
CA LEU A 11 5.71 9.92 -10.24
C LEU A 11 5.17 8.90 -9.21
N TRP A 12 5.53 9.06 -7.92
CA TRP A 12 4.97 8.26 -6.83
C TRP A 12 3.45 8.45 -6.69
N LEU A 13 2.95 9.68 -6.87
CA LEU A 13 1.52 9.99 -6.86
C LEU A 13 0.79 9.29 -8.02
N LEU A 14 1.37 9.29 -9.22
CA LEU A 14 0.81 8.59 -10.38
C LEU A 14 0.73 7.08 -10.14
N ILE A 15 1.78 6.49 -9.56
CA ILE A 15 1.82 5.07 -9.17
C ILE A 15 0.77 4.78 -8.07
N LEU A 16 0.60 5.69 -7.11
CA LEU A 16 -0.41 5.58 -6.06
C LEU A 16 -1.82 5.58 -6.65
N ILE A 17 -2.13 6.48 -7.59
CA ILE A 17 -3.46 6.57 -8.21
C ILE A 17 -3.77 5.40 -9.15
N PHE A 18 -2.84 5.03 -10.03
CA PHE A 18 -3.11 4.00 -11.04
C PHE A 18 -2.99 2.57 -10.51
N ILE A 19 -2.05 2.34 -9.58
CA ILE A 19 -1.72 0.99 -9.10
C ILE A 19 -2.12 0.85 -7.63
N GLY A 20 -1.72 1.79 -6.78
CA GLY A 20 -2.00 1.76 -5.35
C GLY A 20 -3.50 1.71 -5.03
N PHE A 21 -4.31 2.51 -5.71
CA PHE A 21 -5.75 2.56 -5.50
C PHE A 21 -6.44 1.25 -5.91
N TRP A 22 -6.04 0.66 -7.03
CA TRP A 22 -6.63 -0.58 -7.53
C TRP A 22 -6.25 -1.78 -6.65
N VAL A 23 -4.96 -1.89 -6.32
CA VAL A 23 -4.44 -2.97 -5.47
C VAL A 23 -5.00 -2.87 -4.06
N ALA A 24 -5.06 -1.66 -3.48
CA ALA A 24 -5.65 -1.46 -2.16
C ALA A 24 -7.16 -1.75 -2.16
N GLY A 25 -7.88 -1.39 -3.22
CA GLY A 25 -9.32 -1.67 -3.34
C GLY A 25 -9.60 -3.18 -3.37
N VAL A 26 -8.88 -3.93 -4.21
CA VAL A 26 -9.02 -5.39 -4.27
C VAL A 26 -8.60 -6.04 -2.96
N CYS A 27 -7.45 -5.66 -2.39
CA CYS A 27 -6.97 -6.21 -1.11
C CYS A 27 -7.91 -5.87 0.05
N ALA A 28 -8.51 -4.69 0.09
CA ALA A 28 -9.45 -4.31 1.15
C ALA A 28 -10.72 -5.18 1.13
N GLY A 29 -11.25 -5.49 -0.06
CA GLY A 29 -12.41 -6.37 -0.21
C GLY A 29 -12.15 -7.77 0.36
N PHE A 30 -11.02 -8.38 0.00
CA PHE A 30 -10.66 -9.70 0.54
C PHE A 30 -10.29 -9.64 2.04
N TYR A 31 -9.66 -8.55 2.49
CA TYR A 31 -9.25 -8.35 3.89
C TYR A 31 -10.47 -8.36 4.82
N ILE A 32 -11.54 -7.64 4.46
CA ILE A 32 -12.74 -7.55 5.31
C ILE A 32 -13.37 -8.93 5.55
N ILE A 33 -13.44 -9.77 4.50
CA ILE A 33 -14.01 -11.12 4.59
C ILE A 33 -13.09 -12.02 5.44
N LEU A 34 -11.79 -11.99 5.17
CA LEU A 34 -10.81 -12.83 5.88
C LEU A 34 -10.63 -12.41 7.33
N TYR A 35 -10.76 -11.12 7.65
CA TYR A 35 -10.67 -10.60 9.01
C TYR A 35 -11.81 -11.13 9.90
N CYS A 36 -13.02 -11.27 9.35
CA CYS A 36 -14.12 -11.92 10.07
C CYS A 36 -13.84 -13.41 10.36
N ILE A 37 -13.14 -14.10 9.46
CA ILE A 37 -12.76 -15.52 9.63
C ILE A 37 -11.56 -15.65 10.59
N GLU A 38 -10.60 -14.72 10.54
CA GLU A 38 -9.45 -14.66 11.45
C GLU A 38 -9.89 -14.57 12.91
N ALA A 39 -10.97 -13.84 13.20
CA ALA A 39 -11.52 -13.75 14.55
C ALA A 39 -11.91 -15.12 15.15
N CYS A 40 -12.18 -16.13 14.31
CA CYS A 40 -12.51 -17.49 14.73
C CYS A 40 -11.31 -18.45 14.55
N ILE A 41 -10.42 -18.19 13.58
CA ILE A 41 -9.25 -19.03 13.26
C ILE A 41 -7.99 -18.14 13.20
N PRO A 42 -7.17 -18.12 14.26
CA PRO A 42 -6.01 -17.23 14.35
C PRO A 42 -4.88 -17.56 13.35
N ASP A 43 -4.91 -18.74 12.74
CA ASP A 43 -3.92 -19.18 11.74
C ASP A 43 -3.99 -18.37 10.44
N LEU A 44 -5.17 -17.80 10.12
CA LEU A 44 -5.35 -16.95 8.94
C LEU A 44 -4.70 -15.56 9.07
N LYS A 45 -4.22 -15.21 10.27
CA LYS A 45 -3.58 -13.92 10.55
C LYS A 45 -2.42 -13.63 9.59
N SER A 46 -1.64 -14.64 9.19
CA SER A 46 -0.53 -14.43 8.25
C SER A 46 -1.00 -13.96 6.87
N VAL A 47 -2.10 -14.51 6.36
CA VAL A 47 -2.71 -14.10 5.09
C VAL A 47 -3.27 -12.69 5.21
N ASN A 48 -3.92 -12.41 6.34
CA ASN A 48 -4.53 -11.13 6.57
C ASN A 48 -3.49 -10.00 6.74
N ASP A 49 -2.36 -10.26 7.39
CA ASP A 49 -1.20 -9.34 7.50
C ASP A 49 -0.62 -8.99 6.12
N ILE A 50 -0.57 -9.95 5.18
CA ILE A 50 -0.11 -9.72 3.81
C ILE A 50 -1.10 -8.83 3.05
N LEU A 51 -2.40 -9.07 3.17
CA LEU A 51 -3.43 -8.22 2.58
C LEU A 51 -3.41 -6.81 3.18
N LEU A 52 -3.19 -6.70 4.49
CA LEU A 52 -3.08 -5.43 5.21
C LEU A 52 -1.90 -4.60 4.67
N LYS A 53 -0.76 -5.25 4.41
CA LYS A 53 0.38 -4.61 3.73
C LYS A 53 0.02 -4.13 2.32
N GLY A 54 -0.78 -4.90 1.58
CA GLY A 54 -1.30 -4.49 0.27
C GLY A 54 -2.21 -3.26 0.35
N VAL A 55 -3.10 -3.19 1.34
CA VAL A 55 -3.97 -2.03 1.60
C VAL A 55 -3.19 -0.81 2.06
N GLN A 56 -2.10 -1.00 2.82
CA GLN A 56 -1.21 0.07 3.29
C GLN A 56 -0.14 0.47 2.27
N PHE A 57 -0.09 -0.19 1.12
CA PHE A 57 0.82 0.16 0.03
C PHE A 57 0.73 1.63 -0.39
N PRO A 58 -0.46 2.20 -0.70
CA PRO A 58 -0.60 3.63 -1.04
C PRO A 58 -0.13 4.57 0.08
N TYR A 59 -0.29 4.17 1.35
CA TYR A 59 0.24 4.94 2.48
C TYR A 59 1.77 4.94 2.51
N THR A 60 2.37 3.78 2.24
CA THR A 60 3.83 3.63 2.12
C THR A 60 4.36 4.46 0.94
N CYS A 61 3.64 4.47 -0.19
CA CYS A 61 3.91 5.33 -1.33
C CYS A 61 3.91 6.82 -0.95
N ALA A 62 2.87 7.27 -0.23
CA ALA A 62 2.75 8.65 0.22
C ALA A 62 3.84 9.04 1.24
N LYS A 63 4.25 8.11 2.11
CA LYS A 63 5.34 8.32 3.05
C LYS A 63 6.68 8.51 2.33
N ASN A 64 6.97 7.69 1.33
CA ASN A 64 8.21 7.80 0.53
C ASN A 64 8.23 9.10 -0.29
N MET A 65 7.05 9.53 -0.77
CA MET A 65 6.86 10.82 -1.43
C MET A 65 7.18 12.02 -0.52
N LEU A 66 6.78 11.96 0.75
CA LEU A 66 7.06 13.00 1.76
C LEU A 66 8.50 12.95 2.29
N SER A 67 9.07 11.75 2.40
CA SER A 67 10.43 11.54 2.91
C SER A 67 11.52 11.84 1.85
N GLY A 68 11.14 12.07 0.59
CA GLY A 68 12.08 12.34 -0.50
C GLY A 68 12.98 11.15 -0.84
N GLU A 69 12.53 9.93 -0.50
CA GLU A 69 13.29 8.70 -0.73
C GLU A 69 13.25 8.34 -2.21
N LYS A 70 14.43 8.08 -2.79
CA LYS A 70 14.58 7.82 -4.22
C LYS A 70 14.06 6.42 -4.55
N VAL A 71 13.48 6.27 -5.73
CA VAL A 71 13.00 4.98 -6.27
C VAL A 71 14.17 4.03 -6.64
N PHE A 72 15.44 4.46 -6.47
CA PHE A 72 16.66 3.70 -6.72
C PHE A 72 17.75 4.05 -5.70
#